data_AF-A0A967QJE7-F1
#
_entry.id   AF-A0A967QJE7-F1
#
_cell.length_a   1.000
_cell.length_b   1.000
_cell.length_c   1.000
_cell.angle_alpha   90.00
_cell.angle_beta   90.00
_cell.angle_gamma   90.00
#
_symmetry.space_group_name_H-M   'P 1'
#
loop_
_entity.id
_entity.type
_entity.pdbx_description
1 polymer ?
#
loop_
_entity_poly.entity_id
_entity_poly.type
_entity_poly.pdbx_seq_one_letter_code
_entity_poly.pdbx_strand_id
1 'polypeptide(L)'
;IEEDAFHRFALDGTVPLVEADVMIAAGFDGSGKTVVVIDSGVDSAHPNFAGKLVDEACFASGGPGPNGDCPNGQDVDFGSGSGTYCTYSDECFHGTHVAGIAVGNGPAYSGVAQGATLISIQVATRVDSEAICGVGESPCPRPAESDMVLAVEEVFDDFRHEHT
;
A
#
# COMPACT_ATOMS: atom_id res chain seq x y z
N ILE A 1 17.19 1.70 32.96
CA ILE A 1 17.23 0.30 32.47
C ILE A 1 15.77 -0.07 32.30
N GLU A 2 15.32 -0.20 31.07
CA GLU A 2 13.98 -0.67 30.76
C GLU A 2 14.08 -2.19 30.58
N GLU A 3 13.27 -2.93 31.33
CA GLU A 3 13.24 -4.40 31.29
C GLU A 3 12.48 -4.86 30.05
N ASP A 4 12.96 -5.92 29.42
CA ASP A 4 12.42 -6.42 28.15
C ASP A 4 11.02 -7.03 28.34
N ALA A 5 10.09 -6.70 27.45
CA ALA A 5 8.71 -7.16 27.53
C ALA A 5 8.17 -7.58 26.16
N PHE A 6 7.35 -8.63 26.16
CA PHE A 6 6.66 -9.08 24.95
C PHE A 6 5.47 -8.17 24.67
N HIS A 7 5.60 -7.30 23.67
CA HIS A 7 4.50 -6.48 23.17
C HIS A 7 3.80 -7.17 22.01
N ARG A 8 2.48 -6.94 21.89
CA ARG A 8 1.77 -7.26 20.65
C ARG A 8 2.17 -6.24 19.59
N PHE A 9 2.30 -6.66 18.33
CA PHE A 9 2.34 -5.72 17.22
C PHE A 9 1.01 -4.97 17.19
N ALA A 10 1.05 -3.69 17.54
CA ALA A 10 -0.12 -2.84 17.57
C ALA A 10 0.30 -1.42 17.19
N LEU A 11 -0.50 -0.79 16.33
CA LEU A 11 -0.22 0.53 15.78
C LEU A 11 -0.29 1.62 16.88
N ASP A 12 -1.17 1.44 17.86
CA ASP A 12 -1.41 2.35 18.99
C ASP A 12 -0.17 2.62 19.85
N GLY A 13 0.76 1.68 19.96
CA GLY A 13 2.02 1.87 20.68
C GLY A 13 3.11 2.58 19.85
N THR A 14 3.06 2.47 18.53
CA THR A 14 4.14 2.97 17.65
C THR A 14 3.96 4.42 17.20
N VAL A 15 2.71 4.88 17.02
CA VAL A 15 2.41 6.27 16.68
C VAL A 15 2.90 7.23 17.78
N PRO A 16 2.66 6.97 19.08
CA PRO A 16 3.23 7.78 20.16
C PRO A 16 4.75 7.64 20.29
N LEU A 17 5.31 6.47 19.96
CA LEU A 17 6.76 6.25 20.06
C LEU A 17 7.56 7.15 19.10
N VAL A 18 6.99 7.47 17.93
CA VAL A 18 7.57 8.42 16.98
C VAL A 18 7.04 9.85 17.17
N GLU A 19 6.34 10.12 18.28
CA GLU A 19 5.75 11.41 18.65
C GLU A 19 4.76 11.98 17.61
N ALA A 20 4.18 11.12 16.77
CA ALA A 20 3.21 11.55 15.76
C ALA A 20 1.90 12.02 16.42
N ASP A 21 1.53 11.47 17.56
CA ASP A 21 0.39 11.91 18.37
C ASP A 21 0.54 13.38 18.84
N VAL A 22 1.75 13.80 19.21
CA VAL A 22 2.07 15.19 19.57
C VAL A 22 1.86 16.12 18.36
N MET A 23 2.32 15.71 17.18
CA MET A 23 2.15 16.49 15.94
C MET A 23 0.69 16.58 15.52
N ILE A 24 -0.06 15.47 15.59
CA ILE A 24 -1.50 15.44 15.33
C ILE A 24 -2.23 16.39 16.30
N ALA A 25 -1.90 16.36 17.59
CA ALA A 25 -2.50 17.26 18.59
C ALA A 25 -2.15 18.75 18.33
N ALA A 26 -1.01 19.02 17.69
CA ALA A 26 -0.62 20.35 17.24
C ALA A 26 -1.28 20.76 15.90
N GLY A 27 -2.11 19.90 15.30
CA GLY A 27 -2.84 20.14 14.05
C GLY A 27 -2.11 19.68 12.78
N PHE A 28 -1.01 18.91 12.91
CA PHE A 28 -0.27 18.33 11.80
C PHE A 28 -0.61 16.84 11.64
N ASP A 29 -1.74 16.56 11.01
CA ASP A 29 -2.22 15.19 10.76
C ASP A 29 -2.05 14.73 9.29
N GLY A 30 -1.40 15.56 8.46
CA GLY A 30 -1.24 15.30 7.02
C GLY A 30 -2.39 15.82 6.14
N SER A 31 -3.38 16.52 6.69
CA SER A 31 -4.44 17.16 5.89
C SER A 31 -3.87 18.03 4.76
N GLY A 32 -4.43 17.88 3.55
CA GLY A 32 -3.94 18.56 2.35
C GLY A 32 -2.61 18.00 1.80
N LYS A 33 -2.28 16.76 2.16
CA LYS A 33 -1.21 15.97 1.56
C LYS A 33 -1.76 14.65 1.06
N THR A 34 -1.10 14.12 0.04
CA THR A 34 -1.36 12.82 -0.56
C THR A 34 -0.15 11.93 -0.31
N VAL A 35 -0.39 10.70 0.14
CA VAL A 35 0.63 9.66 0.26
C VAL A 35 0.42 8.65 -0.85
N VAL A 36 1.48 8.33 -1.60
CA VAL A 36 1.47 7.24 -2.57
C VAL A 36 2.05 5.99 -1.94
N VAL A 37 1.34 4.87 -2.04
CA VAL A 37 1.80 3.54 -1.62
C VAL A 37 1.99 2.68 -2.86
N ILE A 38 3.26 2.37 -3.18
CA ILE A 38 3.66 1.46 -4.25
C ILE A 38 3.96 0.10 -3.62
N ASP A 39 3.03 -0.86 -3.74
CA ASP A 39 3.09 -2.13 -3.00
C ASP A 39 2.23 -3.21 -3.68
N SER A 40 1.71 -4.19 -2.94
CA SER A 40 0.82 -5.25 -3.41
C SER A 40 -0.62 -4.81 -3.71
N GLY A 41 -0.86 -3.50 -3.75
CA GLY A 41 -2.19 -2.89 -3.80
C GLY A 41 -2.83 -2.72 -2.42
N VAL A 42 -3.98 -2.06 -2.37
CA VAL A 42 -4.72 -1.75 -1.14
C VAL A 42 -6.15 -2.26 -1.19
N ASP A 43 -6.65 -2.80 -0.08
CA ASP A 43 -8.08 -3.03 0.14
C ASP A 43 -8.79 -1.70 0.33
N SER A 44 -9.23 -1.10 -0.78
CA SER A 44 -9.94 0.18 -0.80
C SER A 44 -11.30 0.14 -0.09
N ALA A 45 -11.86 -1.06 0.12
CA ALA A 45 -13.09 -1.24 0.88
C ALA A 45 -12.85 -1.27 2.40
N HIS A 46 -11.60 -1.30 2.86
CA HIS A 46 -11.29 -1.31 4.28
C HIS A 46 -11.77 -0.01 4.95
N PRO A 47 -12.53 -0.08 6.07
CA PRO A 47 -13.15 1.11 6.68
C PRO A 47 -12.18 2.25 7.04
N ASN A 48 -10.92 1.92 7.36
CA ASN A 48 -9.89 2.92 7.67
C ASN A 48 -9.50 3.80 6.48
N PHE A 49 -9.88 3.42 5.26
CA PHE A 49 -9.61 4.17 4.02
C PHE A 49 -10.86 4.80 3.40
N ALA A 50 -11.99 4.78 4.10
CA ALA A 50 -13.23 5.39 3.63
C ALA A 50 -13.02 6.86 3.23
N GLY A 51 -13.20 7.16 1.94
CA GLY A 51 -13.03 8.51 1.37
C GLY A 51 -11.58 9.01 1.29
N LYS A 52 -10.58 8.12 1.45
CA LYS A 52 -9.15 8.50 1.38
C LYS A 52 -8.53 8.30 0.01
N LEU A 53 -8.94 7.26 -0.73
CA LEU A 53 -8.36 6.98 -2.04
C LEU A 53 -8.80 8.06 -3.02
N VAL A 54 -7.81 8.74 -3.61
CA VAL A 54 -8.03 9.79 -4.63
C VAL A 54 -7.57 9.36 -6.01
N ASP A 55 -6.67 8.39 -6.09
CA ASP A 55 -6.22 7.81 -7.36
C ASP A 55 -5.64 6.41 -7.18
N GLU A 56 -5.57 5.68 -8.29
CA GLU A 56 -5.19 4.27 -8.31
C GLU A 56 -4.50 3.91 -9.65
N ALA A 57 -3.43 3.11 -9.58
CA ALA A 57 -2.76 2.56 -10.75
C ALA A 57 -2.25 1.14 -10.49
N CYS A 58 -1.90 0.44 -11.55
CA CYS A 58 -1.21 -0.83 -11.49
C CYS A 58 -0.18 -0.96 -12.60
N PHE A 59 0.97 -1.55 -12.24
CA PHE A 59 2.03 -1.99 -13.14
C PHE A 59 2.43 -3.41 -12.74
N ALA A 60 1.97 -4.43 -13.44
CA ALA A 60 2.24 -5.82 -13.09
C ALA A 60 2.35 -6.68 -14.37
N SER A 61 3.48 -6.56 -15.07
CA SER A 61 3.63 -7.01 -16.46
C SER A 61 4.10 -8.47 -16.64
N GLY A 62 4.34 -9.20 -15.56
CA GLY A 62 5.06 -10.48 -15.59
C GLY A 62 4.27 -11.73 -15.16
N GLY A 63 2.94 -11.68 -15.17
CA GLY A 63 2.10 -12.73 -14.60
C GLY A 63 2.26 -14.12 -15.24
N PRO A 64 1.70 -15.19 -14.65
CA PRO A 64 1.85 -16.56 -15.16
C PRO A 64 1.15 -16.81 -16.50
N GLY A 65 0.41 -15.83 -17.02
CA GLY A 65 -0.33 -15.88 -18.28
C GLY A 65 0.27 -15.00 -19.39
N PRO A 66 -0.41 -14.92 -20.55
CA PRO A 66 0.00 -14.03 -21.65
C PRO A 66 -0.28 -12.54 -21.37
N ASN A 67 -0.93 -12.24 -20.25
CA ASN A 67 -1.29 -10.88 -19.84
C ASN A 67 -0.73 -10.61 -18.44
N GLY A 68 -0.63 -9.32 -18.08
CA GLY A 68 -0.29 -8.88 -16.74
C GLY A 68 -1.35 -9.14 -15.67
N ASP A 69 -0.93 -8.94 -14.43
CA ASP A 69 -1.68 -9.22 -13.20
C ASP A 69 -2.39 -7.98 -12.65
N CYS A 70 -2.58 -6.93 -13.46
CA CYS A 70 -3.50 -5.87 -13.08
C CYS A 70 -4.95 -6.38 -13.03
N PRO A 71 -5.85 -5.73 -12.28
CA PRO A 71 -7.23 -6.18 -12.10
C PRO A 71 -8.03 -6.30 -13.40
N ASN A 72 -7.70 -5.47 -14.41
CA ASN A 72 -8.27 -5.53 -15.75
C ASN A 72 -7.66 -6.66 -16.64
N GLY A 73 -6.71 -7.42 -16.11
CA GLY A 73 -5.95 -8.47 -16.80
C GLY A 73 -5.00 -7.93 -17.87
N GLN A 74 -4.43 -6.74 -17.68
CA GLN A 74 -3.38 -6.12 -18.51
C GLN A 74 -2.11 -5.90 -17.68
N ASP A 75 -1.03 -5.47 -18.35
CA ASP A 75 0.25 -5.13 -17.71
C ASP A 75 0.18 -3.81 -16.94
N VAL A 76 -0.72 -2.92 -17.37
CA VAL A 76 -0.92 -1.58 -16.82
C VAL A 76 -2.41 -1.30 -16.71
N ASP A 77 -2.81 -0.65 -15.62
CA ASP A 77 -4.18 -0.21 -15.41
C ASP A 77 -4.22 1.08 -14.59
N PHE A 78 -5.22 1.93 -14.86
CA PHE A 78 -5.38 3.23 -14.20
C PHE A 78 -6.83 3.48 -13.81
N GLY A 79 -6.99 4.27 -12.76
CA GLY A 79 -8.29 4.67 -12.24
C GLY A 79 -8.82 3.71 -11.20
N SER A 80 -10.06 3.95 -10.78
CA SER A 80 -10.57 3.30 -9.58
C SER A 80 -10.63 1.77 -9.70
N GLY A 81 -10.08 1.09 -8.69
CA GLY A 81 -9.94 -0.35 -8.63
C GLY A 81 -8.64 -0.90 -9.22
N SER A 82 -7.86 -0.11 -9.96
CA SER A 82 -6.60 -0.57 -10.56
C SER A 82 -5.54 -0.88 -9.51
N GLY A 83 -5.48 -0.10 -8.43
CA GLY A 83 -4.55 -0.28 -7.31
C GLY A 83 -5.06 -1.25 -6.24
N THR A 84 -6.11 -2.02 -6.52
CA THR A 84 -6.63 -2.98 -5.54
C THR A 84 -5.62 -4.09 -5.27
N TYR A 85 -5.68 -4.66 -4.08
CA TYR A 85 -4.78 -5.74 -3.68
C TYR A 85 -5.09 -7.07 -4.37
N CYS A 86 -4.07 -7.91 -4.54
CA CYS A 86 -4.25 -9.25 -5.05
C CYS A 86 -4.98 -10.19 -4.06
N THR A 87 -5.44 -11.37 -4.49
CA THR A 87 -6.27 -12.27 -3.65
C THR A 87 -5.77 -13.71 -3.56
N TYR A 88 -4.59 -14.00 -4.12
CA TYR A 88 -4.06 -15.37 -4.23
C TYR A 88 -3.03 -15.75 -3.15
N SER A 89 -2.64 -14.81 -2.27
CA SER A 89 -1.64 -15.00 -1.21
C SER A 89 -1.96 -14.12 -0.01
N ASP A 90 -1.57 -14.55 1.20
CA ASP A 90 -1.69 -13.72 2.41
C ASP A 90 -0.81 -12.47 2.33
N GLU A 91 0.32 -12.55 1.62
CA GLU A 91 1.21 -11.41 1.37
C GLU A 91 0.53 -10.28 0.58
N CYS A 92 -0.61 -10.55 -0.09
CA CYS A 92 -1.35 -9.53 -0.82
C CYS A 92 -1.88 -8.41 0.08
N PHE A 93 -2.06 -8.66 1.38
CA PHE A 93 -2.48 -7.63 2.34
C PHE A 93 -1.34 -6.69 2.77
N HIS A 94 -0.10 -6.90 2.31
CA HIS A 94 1.06 -6.11 2.69
C HIS A 94 0.83 -4.61 2.42
N GLY A 95 0.40 -4.25 1.20
CA GLY A 95 0.11 -2.86 0.85
C GLY A 95 -1.00 -2.23 1.69
N THR A 96 -2.08 -2.96 1.96
CA THR A 96 -3.15 -2.53 2.89
C THR A 96 -2.60 -2.22 4.29
N HIS A 97 -1.71 -3.07 4.81
CA HIS A 97 -1.08 -2.89 6.11
C HIS A 97 -0.15 -1.65 6.13
N VAL A 98 0.69 -1.50 5.09
CA VAL A 98 1.57 -0.33 4.91
C VAL A 98 0.75 0.97 4.82
N ALA A 99 -0.30 0.99 4.00
CA ALA A 99 -1.20 2.13 3.89
C ALA A 99 -1.90 2.45 5.23
N GLY A 100 -2.23 1.42 6.02
CA GLY A 100 -2.83 1.57 7.34
C GLY A 100 -1.93 2.32 8.31
N ILE A 101 -0.63 1.97 8.33
CA ILE A 101 0.38 2.66 9.15
C ILE A 101 0.55 4.11 8.71
N ALA A 102 0.56 4.36 7.39
CA ALA A 102 0.81 5.69 6.85
C ALA A 102 -0.39 6.63 7.03
N VAL A 103 -1.58 6.23 6.57
CA VAL A 103 -2.72 7.14 6.40
C VAL A 103 -4.05 6.59 6.92
N GLY A 104 -4.09 5.40 7.52
CA GLY A 104 -5.32 4.82 8.05
C GLY A 104 -6.01 5.77 9.05
N ASN A 105 -7.33 5.87 9.01
CA ASN A 105 -8.11 6.65 9.96
C ASN A 105 -9.30 5.84 10.46
N GLY A 106 -9.00 4.91 11.38
CA GLY A 106 -9.97 3.99 11.96
C GLY A 106 -10.29 4.35 13.42
N PRO A 107 -11.47 3.96 13.93
CA PRO A 107 -11.86 4.23 15.31
C PRO A 107 -11.00 3.48 16.35
N ALA A 108 -10.39 2.35 15.95
CA ALA A 108 -9.50 1.56 16.81
C ALA A 108 -8.02 1.92 16.60
N TYR A 109 -7.62 2.20 15.36
CA TYR A 109 -6.24 2.47 14.97
C TYR A 109 -6.19 3.51 13.86
N SER A 110 -5.31 4.50 14.03
CA SER A 110 -4.99 5.51 13.03
C SER A 110 -3.50 5.45 12.70
N GLY A 111 -3.18 5.70 11.44
CA GLY A 111 -1.83 5.89 10.96
C GLY A 111 -1.27 7.25 11.34
N VAL A 112 -0.01 7.47 10.97
CA VAL A 112 0.75 8.68 11.30
C VAL A 112 0.12 9.94 10.68
N ALA A 113 -0.25 9.88 9.40
CA ALA A 113 -0.84 10.97 8.64
C ALA A 113 -2.34 10.72 8.39
N GLN A 114 -3.12 10.58 9.46
CA GLN A 114 -4.55 10.22 9.41
C GLN A 114 -5.44 11.23 8.65
N GLY A 115 -4.97 12.45 8.38
CA GLY A 115 -5.66 13.46 7.57
C GLY A 115 -5.29 13.41 6.08
N ALA A 116 -4.24 12.68 5.68
CA ALA A 116 -3.81 12.59 4.29
C ALA A 116 -4.73 11.72 3.43
N THR A 117 -4.73 12.00 2.13
CA THR A 117 -5.32 11.14 1.08
C THR A 117 -4.33 10.07 0.63
N LEU A 118 -4.82 9.06 -0.07
CA LEU A 118 -4.07 7.90 -0.52
C LEU A 118 -4.13 7.76 -2.04
N ILE A 119 -2.98 7.49 -2.66
CA ILE A 119 -2.90 6.89 -3.98
C ILE A 119 -2.33 5.48 -3.82
N SER A 120 -2.99 4.49 -4.41
CA SER A 120 -2.51 3.11 -4.39
C SER A 120 -1.96 2.70 -5.75
N ILE A 121 -0.72 2.22 -5.78
CA ILE A 121 -0.10 1.65 -6.97
C ILE A 121 0.23 0.18 -6.71
N GLN A 122 -0.46 -0.74 -7.38
CA GLN A 122 -0.21 -2.18 -7.31
C GLN A 122 0.95 -2.54 -8.25
N VAL A 123 2.04 -3.08 -7.70
CA VAL A 123 3.20 -3.58 -8.49
C VAL A 123 3.44 -5.09 -8.34
N ALA A 124 2.61 -5.78 -7.56
CA ALA A 124 2.78 -7.20 -7.30
C ALA A 124 2.38 -8.06 -8.51
N THR A 125 3.36 -8.74 -9.09
CA THR A 125 3.13 -9.81 -10.07
C THR A 125 3.03 -11.16 -9.38
N ARG A 126 2.10 -12.01 -9.81
CA ARG A 126 1.94 -13.37 -9.32
C ARG A 126 3.07 -14.26 -9.81
N VAL A 127 3.72 -14.94 -8.87
CA VAL A 127 4.74 -15.94 -9.19
C VAL A 127 4.31 -17.31 -8.69
N ASP A 128 4.16 -18.26 -9.62
CA ASP A 128 3.83 -19.66 -9.34
C ASP A 128 5.11 -20.53 -9.26
N SER A 129 6.12 -20.10 -8.49
CA SER A 129 7.41 -20.79 -8.37
C SER A 129 7.95 -20.78 -6.96
N GLU A 130 8.00 -21.96 -6.35
CA GLU A 130 8.63 -22.22 -5.05
C GLU A 130 10.12 -21.79 -5.01
N ALA A 131 10.81 -21.80 -6.15
CA ALA A 131 12.20 -21.34 -6.23
C ALA A 131 12.34 -19.82 -6.00
N ILE A 132 11.29 -19.06 -6.31
CA ILE A 132 11.23 -17.60 -6.13
C ILE A 132 10.50 -17.25 -4.83
N CYS A 133 9.40 -17.94 -4.54
CA CYS A 133 8.57 -17.66 -3.38
C CYS A 133 9.14 -18.21 -2.08
N GLY A 134 9.88 -19.32 -2.14
CA GLY A 134 10.21 -20.14 -0.97
C GLY A 134 9.35 -21.39 -0.91
N VAL A 135 9.81 -22.38 -0.12
CA VAL A 135 9.13 -23.67 0.00
C VAL A 135 7.83 -23.52 0.81
N GLY A 136 6.69 -23.81 0.19
CA GLY A 136 5.34 -23.69 0.76
C GLY A 136 4.70 -22.32 0.59
N GLU A 137 5.36 -21.39 -0.11
CA GLU A 137 4.96 -19.98 -0.23
C GLU A 137 4.45 -19.63 -1.64
N SER A 138 4.40 -20.59 -2.58
CA SER A 138 3.81 -20.37 -3.90
C SER A 138 2.29 -20.54 -3.89
N PRO A 139 1.50 -19.65 -4.53
CA PRO A 139 1.94 -18.45 -5.25
C PRO A 139 2.25 -17.26 -4.33
N CYS A 140 3.19 -16.41 -4.76
CA CYS A 140 3.55 -15.19 -4.02
C CYS A 140 3.53 -13.93 -4.91
N PRO A 141 3.22 -12.75 -4.33
CA PRO A 141 3.34 -11.47 -5.02
C PRO A 141 4.81 -11.01 -5.05
N ARG A 142 5.36 -10.77 -6.24
CA ARG A 142 6.72 -10.24 -6.40
C ARG A 142 6.70 -9.07 -7.37
N PRO A 143 7.16 -7.89 -6.98
CA PRO A 143 7.27 -6.78 -7.91
C PRO A 143 8.49 -6.99 -8.83
N ALA A 144 8.29 -6.78 -10.13
CA ALA A 144 9.40 -6.68 -11.06
C ALA A 144 10.09 -5.31 -10.88
N GLU A 145 11.42 -5.26 -11.03
CA GLU A 145 12.17 -4.00 -10.95
C GLU A 145 11.69 -2.98 -11.99
N SER A 146 11.36 -3.44 -13.20
CA SER A 146 10.81 -2.60 -14.26
C SER A 146 9.48 -1.95 -13.86
N ASP A 147 8.60 -2.72 -13.21
CA ASP A 147 7.27 -2.25 -12.82
C ASP A 147 7.37 -1.24 -11.67
N MET A 148 8.31 -1.43 -10.73
CA MET A 148 8.60 -0.45 -9.68
C MET A 148 9.16 0.85 -10.26
N VAL A 149 10.02 0.79 -11.27
CA VAL A 149 10.54 1.99 -11.95
C VAL A 149 9.42 2.74 -12.64
N LEU A 150 8.56 2.05 -13.40
CA LEU A 150 7.39 2.66 -14.04
C LEU A 150 6.45 3.32 -13.04
N ALA A 151 6.17 2.65 -11.92
CA ALA A 151 5.35 3.22 -10.85
C ALA A 151 5.95 4.49 -10.25
N VAL A 152 7.27 4.55 -10.06
CA VAL A 152 7.93 5.77 -9.56
C VAL A 152 7.93 6.88 -10.60
N GLU A 153 8.17 6.57 -11.88
CA GLU A 153 8.07 7.52 -12.98
C GLU A 153 6.67 8.12 -13.07
N GLU A 154 5.63 7.30 -12.99
CA GLU A 154 4.22 7.72 -12.97
C GLU A 154 3.94 8.71 -11.83
N VAL A 155 4.47 8.44 -10.64
CA VAL A 155 4.34 9.36 -9.50
C VAL A 155 4.97 10.71 -9.80
N PHE A 156 6.14 10.73 -10.43
CA PHE A 156 6.85 11.98 -10.72
C PHE A 156 6.23 12.78 -11.85
N ASP A 157 5.79 12.11 -12.90
CA ASP A 157 5.37 12.74 -14.15
C ASP A 157 3.88 13.09 -14.16
N ASP A 158 3.04 12.39 -13.40
CA ASP A 158 1.59 12.64 -13.37
C ASP A 158 1.05 12.94 -11.96
N PHE A 159 1.03 11.96 -11.05
CA PHE A 159 0.33 12.11 -9.77
C PHE A 159 0.83 13.26 -8.91
N ARG A 160 2.13 13.58 -8.98
CA ARG A 160 2.69 14.75 -8.30
C ARG A 160 2.10 16.07 -8.82
N HIS A 161 1.68 16.15 -10.06
CA HIS A 161 1.12 17.36 -10.65
C HIS A 161 -0.39 17.48 -10.45
N GLU A 162 -1.09 16.35 -10.38
CA GLU A 162 -2.55 16.33 -10.23
C GLU A 162 -3.04 16.47 -8.78
N HIS A 163 -2.21 16.11 -7.79
CA HIS A 163 -2.63 15.97 -6.38
C HIS A 163 -1.84 16.86 -5.38
N THR A 164 -1.35 18.04 -5.80
CA THR A 164 -0.66 19.05 -4.92
C THR A 164 -1.54 20.11 -4.30
#